data_AF-A0A7C5CSB4-F1
#
_entry.id   AF-A0A7C5CSB4-F1
#
_cell.length_a   1.000
_cell.length_b   1.000
_cell.length_c   1.000
_cell.angle_alpha   90.00
_cell.angle_beta   90.00
_cell.angle_gamma   90.00
#
_symmetry.space_group_name_H-M   'P 1'
#
loop_
_entity.id
_entity.type
_entity.pdbx_description
1 polymer ?
#
loop_
_entity_poly.entity_id
_entity_poly.type
_entity_poly.pdbx_seq_one_letter_code
_entity_poly.pdbx_strand_id
1 'polypeptide(L)'
;MQADITNILIELNRAVKTLNFYPEGHPNRDEAVKNCYRLIMNLIKEEGEAKLEAADKKISINGVHSAHPFSSSLGRELFLRKIHTVTFTKGLTERDMLTFLMLLVAKPEDIFQRGGAEKIIIRENTQGLLVNDLTFEIIESEREKERERYSDAESQEG
;
A
#
# COMPACT_ATOMS: atom_id res chain seq x y z
N MET A 1 -16.83 7.83 -12.71
CA MET A 1 -15.39 7.60 -13.01
C MET A 1 -14.48 8.69 -12.41
N GLN A 2 -14.45 9.95 -12.89
CA GLN A 2 -13.50 10.96 -12.34
C GLN A 2 -13.87 11.47 -10.92
N ALA A 3 -15.17 11.54 -10.61
CA ALA A 3 -15.65 11.87 -9.26
C ALA A 3 -15.25 10.80 -8.22
N ASP A 4 -15.26 9.54 -8.61
CA ASP A 4 -14.95 8.40 -7.73
C ASP A 4 -13.47 8.37 -7.35
N ILE A 5 -12.57 8.68 -8.30
CA ILE A 5 -11.12 8.78 -8.06
C ILE A 5 -10.79 9.91 -7.10
N THR A 6 -11.43 11.07 -7.25
CA THR A 6 -11.21 12.19 -6.34
C THR A 6 -11.62 11.83 -4.92
N ASN A 7 -12.75 11.13 -4.76
CA ASN A 7 -13.19 10.63 -3.47
C ASN A 7 -12.21 9.60 -2.86
N ILE A 8 -11.69 8.67 -3.66
CA ILE A 8 -10.63 7.73 -3.22
C ILE A 8 -9.43 8.49 -2.66
N LEU A 9 -8.93 9.51 -3.37
CA LEU A 9 -7.76 10.26 -2.93
C LEU A 9 -8.02 11.09 -1.65
N ILE A 10 -9.23 11.64 -1.51
CA ILE A 10 -9.65 12.35 -0.30
C ILE A 10 -9.68 11.39 0.89
N GLU A 11 -10.29 10.21 0.73
CA GLU A 11 -10.42 9.23 1.80
C GLU A 11 -9.07 8.59 2.16
N LEU A 12 -8.18 8.34 1.20
CA LEU A 12 -6.80 7.92 1.48
C LEU A 12 -6.07 8.95 2.34
N ASN A 13 -6.13 10.23 1.99
CA ASN A 13 -5.50 11.29 2.76
C ASN A 13 -6.10 11.41 4.17
N ARG A 14 -7.43 11.29 4.28
CA ARG A 14 -8.13 11.28 5.56
C ARG A 14 -7.67 10.11 6.42
N ALA A 15 -7.57 8.91 5.84
CA ALA A 15 -7.13 7.72 6.56
C ALA A 15 -5.69 7.86 7.06
N VAL A 16 -4.75 8.33 6.23
CA VAL A 16 -3.37 8.59 6.67
C VAL A 16 -3.32 9.55 7.85
N LYS A 17 -4.12 10.61 7.85
CA LYS A 17 -4.23 11.52 9.01
C LYS A 17 -4.80 10.78 10.23
N THR A 18 -5.92 10.07 10.07
CA THR A 18 -6.55 9.31 11.16
C THR A 18 -5.56 8.33 11.80
N LEU A 19 -4.77 7.60 11.00
CA LEU A 19 -3.78 6.65 11.50
C LEU A 19 -2.60 7.32 12.21
N ASN A 20 -2.28 8.58 11.89
CA ASN A 20 -1.28 9.37 12.61
C ASN A 20 -1.80 9.93 13.95
N PHE A 21 -3.09 10.27 14.03
CA PHE A 21 -3.69 10.86 15.23
C PHE A 21 -4.14 9.84 16.25
N TYR A 22 -4.64 8.68 15.81
CA TYR A 22 -5.22 7.67 16.70
C TYR A 22 -4.31 6.45 16.82
N PRO A 23 -4.12 5.92 18.05
CA PRO A 23 -3.32 4.74 18.28
C PRO A 23 -3.97 3.48 17.68
N GLU A 24 -3.19 2.41 17.61
CA GLU A 24 -3.70 1.09 17.24
C GLU A 24 -4.82 0.64 18.19
N GLY A 25 -5.84 -0.03 17.64
CA GLY A 25 -7.04 -0.47 18.38
C GLY A 25 -8.12 0.61 18.57
N HIS A 26 -7.90 1.85 18.11
CA HIS A 26 -8.92 2.88 18.18
C HIS A 26 -10.00 2.70 17.09
N PRO A 27 -11.32 2.76 17.39
CA PRO A 27 -12.39 2.51 16.41
C PRO A 27 -12.31 3.35 15.13
N ASN A 28 -11.98 4.65 15.27
CA ASN A 28 -11.82 5.54 14.11
C ASN A 28 -10.72 5.08 13.13
N ARG A 29 -9.68 4.41 13.63
CA ARG A 29 -8.59 3.89 12.81
C ARG A 29 -9.11 2.75 11.93
N ASP A 30 -9.83 1.81 12.52
CA ASP A 30 -10.41 0.67 11.81
C ASP A 30 -11.45 1.12 10.78
N GLU A 31 -12.27 2.12 11.13
CA GLU A 31 -13.25 2.68 10.21
C GLU A 31 -12.59 3.36 9.00
N ALA A 32 -11.50 4.09 9.22
CA ALA A 32 -10.75 4.72 8.12
C ALA A 32 -10.14 3.69 7.16
N VAL A 33 -9.59 2.60 7.69
CA VAL A 33 -9.08 1.48 6.87
C VAL A 33 -10.20 0.85 6.05
N LYS A 34 -11.33 0.51 6.71
CA LYS A 34 -12.50 -0.09 6.06
C LYS A 34 -13.09 0.78 4.96
N ASN A 35 -13.15 2.09 5.17
CA ASN A 35 -13.65 3.03 4.17
C ASN A 35 -12.76 3.05 2.91
N CYS A 36 -11.44 3.12 3.08
CA CYS A 36 -10.51 3.02 1.95
C CYS A 36 -10.61 1.67 1.24
N TYR A 37 -10.63 0.58 2.01
CA TYR A 37 -10.78 -0.77 1.47
C TYR A 37 -12.03 -0.91 0.61
N ARG A 38 -13.19 -0.45 1.09
CA ARG A 38 -14.45 -0.51 0.34
C ARG A 38 -14.38 0.28 -0.98
N LEU A 39 -13.79 1.47 -0.96
CA LEU A 39 -13.69 2.29 -2.17
C LEU A 39 -12.78 1.63 -3.22
N ILE A 40 -11.62 1.14 -2.80
CA ILE A 40 -10.70 0.42 -3.69
C ILE A 40 -11.32 -0.89 -4.19
N MET A 41 -12.02 -1.63 -3.34
CA MET A 41 -12.71 -2.86 -3.74
C MET A 41 -13.84 -2.62 -4.75
N ASN A 42 -14.56 -1.50 -4.64
CA ASN A 42 -15.56 -1.13 -5.65
C ASN A 42 -14.89 -0.87 -7.00
N LEU A 43 -13.77 -0.15 -7.01
CA LEU A 43 -12.99 0.06 -8.23
C LEU A 43 -12.46 -1.25 -8.82
N ILE A 44 -11.94 -2.16 -7.99
CA ILE A 44 -11.49 -3.50 -8.43
C ILE A 44 -12.63 -4.32 -9.01
N LYS A 45 -13.85 -4.22 -8.47
CA LYS A 45 -15.04 -4.92 -9.01
C LYS A 45 -15.43 -4.42 -10.40
N GLU A 46 -15.26 -3.13 -10.64
CA GLU A 46 -15.59 -2.49 -11.91
C GLU A 46 -14.50 -2.72 -12.97
N GLU A 47 -13.24 -2.54 -12.61
CA GLU A 47 -12.10 -2.47 -13.54
C GLU A 47 -11.20 -3.72 -13.50
N GLY A 48 -11.44 -4.65 -12.58
CA GLY A 48 -10.64 -5.86 -12.38
C GLY A 48 -9.42 -5.68 -11.46
N GLU A 49 -8.82 -4.50 -11.46
CA GLU A 49 -7.75 -4.06 -10.54
C GLU A 49 -7.79 -2.54 -10.33
N ALA A 50 -7.08 -2.08 -9.30
CA ALA A 50 -6.83 -0.66 -9.09
C ALA A 50 -5.32 -0.41 -9.05
N LYS A 51 -4.80 0.31 -10.04
CA LYS A 51 -3.41 0.68 -10.16
C LYS A 51 -3.25 2.18 -9.91
N LEU A 52 -2.61 2.51 -8.80
CA LEU A 52 -2.21 3.87 -8.47
C LEU A 52 -0.78 4.10 -8.98
N GLU A 53 -0.59 5.14 -9.77
CA GLU A 53 0.70 5.49 -10.36
C GLU A 53 1.09 6.90 -9.93
N ALA A 54 2.32 7.03 -9.43
CA ALA A 54 2.90 8.30 -8.98
C ALA A 54 4.05 8.70 -9.90
N ALA A 55 3.91 9.84 -10.57
CA ALA A 55 4.92 10.41 -11.46
C ALA A 55 5.02 11.92 -11.24
N ASP A 56 6.18 12.41 -10.85
CA ASP A 56 6.50 13.85 -10.69
C ASP A 56 5.35 14.70 -10.10
N LYS A 57 4.98 14.42 -8.84
CA LYS A 57 3.88 15.10 -8.10
C LYS A 57 2.49 14.97 -8.74
N LYS A 58 2.31 14.02 -9.66
CA LYS A 58 1.00 13.63 -10.19
C LYS A 58 0.67 12.24 -9.72
N ILE A 59 -0.63 12.00 -9.55
CA ILE A 59 -1.19 10.69 -9.33
C ILE A 59 -2.23 10.40 -10.41
N SER A 60 -2.22 9.18 -10.89
CA SER A 60 -3.32 8.57 -11.63
C SER A 60 -3.80 7.32 -10.89
N ILE A 61 -5.08 7.00 -11.08
CA ILE A 61 -5.62 5.68 -10.77
C ILE A 61 -6.17 5.13 -12.08
N ASN A 62 -5.71 3.95 -12.50
CA ASN A 62 -6.04 3.32 -13.78
C ASN A 62 -5.88 4.28 -14.97
N GLY A 63 -4.77 5.05 -15.00
CA GLY A 63 -4.48 6.03 -16.04
C GLY A 63 -5.27 7.35 -15.97
N VAL A 64 -6.25 7.46 -15.06
CA VAL A 64 -7.05 8.69 -14.91
C VAL A 64 -6.44 9.59 -13.84
N HIS A 65 -6.08 10.81 -14.23
CA HIS A 65 -5.52 11.81 -13.33
C HIS A 65 -6.61 12.53 -12.54
N SER A 66 -6.29 12.87 -11.28
CA SER A 66 -7.08 13.79 -10.49
C SER A 66 -6.39 15.15 -10.38
N ALA A 67 -7.12 16.22 -10.70
CA ALA A 67 -6.68 17.60 -10.51
C ALA A 67 -6.77 18.07 -9.05
N HIS A 68 -7.18 17.19 -8.12
CA HIS A 68 -7.33 17.53 -6.72
C HIS A 68 -5.97 17.91 -6.09
N PRO A 69 -5.88 18.96 -5.25
CA PRO A 69 -4.61 19.38 -4.63
C PRO A 69 -3.87 18.26 -3.89
N PHE A 70 -4.61 17.33 -3.29
CA PHE A 70 -4.04 16.18 -2.57
C PHE A 70 -3.35 15.14 -3.46
N SER A 71 -3.64 15.10 -4.77
CA SER A 71 -2.90 14.25 -5.70
C SER A 71 -1.40 14.55 -5.65
N SER A 72 -1.05 15.82 -5.49
CA SER A 72 0.35 16.26 -5.46
C SER A 72 1.07 15.90 -4.16
N SER A 73 0.38 16.01 -3.01
CA SER A 73 0.94 15.63 -1.72
C SER A 73 1.13 14.11 -1.64
N LEU A 74 0.11 13.33 -2.01
CA LEU A 74 0.22 11.87 -1.99
C LEU A 74 1.29 11.39 -3.00
N GLY A 75 1.38 12.02 -4.18
CA GLY A 75 2.42 11.66 -5.17
C GLY A 75 3.82 11.93 -4.64
N ARG A 76 4.01 13.03 -3.90
CA ARG A 76 5.26 13.33 -3.19
C ARG A 76 5.55 12.31 -2.09
N GLU A 77 4.57 11.95 -1.28
CA GLU A 77 4.76 10.96 -0.20
C GLU A 77 5.18 9.60 -0.75
N LEU A 78 4.56 9.14 -1.84
CA LEU A 78 4.94 7.89 -2.50
C LEU A 78 6.36 7.99 -3.09
N PHE A 79 6.67 9.08 -3.78
CA PHE A 79 8.01 9.32 -4.35
C PHE A 79 9.12 9.31 -3.29
N LEU A 80 8.90 9.97 -2.15
CA LEU A 80 9.87 9.99 -1.04
C LEU A 80 10.16 8.58 -0.50
N ARG A 81 9.23 7.64 -0.68
CA ARG A 81 9.35 6.24 -0.24
C ARG A 81 9.78 5.30 -1.37
N LYS A 82 10.17 5.85 -2.53
CA LYS A 82 10.50 5.11 -3.75
C LYS A 82 9.37 4.21 -4.26
N ILE A 83 8.12 4.61 -4.03
CA ILE A 83 6.94 3.92 -4.54
C ILE A 83 6.44 4.70 -5.76
N HIS A 84 6.51 4.08 -6.93
CA HIS A 84 6.10 4.65 -8.22
C HIS A 84 4.77 4.05 -8.68
N THR A 85 4.50 2.80 -8.33
CA THR A 85 3.24 2.11 -8.60
C THR A 85 2.76 1.37 -7.36
N VAL A 86 1.45 1.31 -7.19
CA VAL A 86 0.76 0.49 -6.20
C VAL A 86 -0.38 -0.20 -6.92
N THR A 87 -0.39 -1.53 -6.93
CA THR A 87 -1.44 -2.31 -7.58
C THR A 87 -2.24 -3.06 -6.54
N PHE A 88 -3.54 -2.83 -6.53
CA PHE A 88 -4.51 -3.55 -5.71
C PHE A 88 -5.27 -4.54 -6.60
N THR A 89 -5.26 -5.82 -6.24
CA THR A 89 -5.87 -6.91 -7.01
C THR A 89 -7.13 -7.44 -6.34
N LYS A 90 -7.84 -8.36 -6.99
CA LYS A 90 -9.03 -9.04 -6.43
C LYS A 90 -8.80 -9.74 -5.09
N GLY A 91 -7.54 -10.05 -4.74
CA GLY A 91 -7.16 -10.65 -3.46
C GLY A 91 -7.02 -9.65 -2.31
N LEU A 92 -7.34 -8.37 -2.53
CA LEU A 92 -7.13 -7.32 -1.53
C LEU A 92 -7.87 -7.63 -0.22
N THR A 93 -7.17 -7.48 0.89
CA THR A 93 -7.74 -7.60 2.24
C THR A 93 -7.70 -6.27 3.00
N GLU A 94 -8.46 -6.17 4.11
CA GLU A 94 -8.34 -5.00 5.02
C GLU A 94 -6.92 -4.89 5.62
N ARG A 95 -6.24 -6.02 5.85
CA ARG A 95 -4.83 -6.05 6.31
C ARG A 95 -3.89 -5.46 5.25
N ASP A 96 -4.10 -5.79 3.98
CA ASP A 96 -3.34 -5.20 2.88
C ASP A 96 -3.55 -3.68 2.82
N MET A 97 -4.81 -3.24 2.93
CA MET A 97 -5.16 -1.82 2.96
C MET A 97 -4.48 -1.10 4.13
N LEU A 98 -4.50 -1.68 5.32
CA LEU A 98 -3.78 -1.17 6.49
C LEU A 98 -2.27 -1.10 6.21
N THR A 99 -1.69 -2.15 5.63
CA THR A 99 -0.26 -2.20 5.28
C THR A 99 0.12 -1.05 4.35
N PHE A 100 -0.67 -0.81 3.30
CA PHE A 100 -0.46 0.33 2.41
C PHE A 100 -0.56 1.68 3.13
N LEU A 101 -1.59 1.88 3.95
CA LEU A 101 -1.73 3.12 4.71
C LEU A 101 -0.57 3.32 5.70
N MET A 102 -0.07 2.24 6.30
CA MET A 102 1.09 2.28 7.18
C MET A 102 2.39 2.62 6.46
N LEU A 103 2.56 2.24 5.19
CA LEU A 103 3.66 2.75 4.37
C LEU A 103 3.59 4.27 4.23
N LEU A 104 2.40 4.84 4.03
CA LEU A 104 2.21 6.29 3.93
C LEU A 104 2.40 7.03 5.28
N VAL A 105 2.11 6.36 6.39
CA VAL A 105 2.31 6.91 7.75
C VAL A 105 3.77 6.86 8.18
N ALA A 106 4.49 5.78 7.86
CA ALA A 106 5.89 5.60 8.22
C ALA A 106 6.77 6.67 7.59
N LYS A 107 7.85 7.05 8.29
CA LYS A 107 8.84 7.97 7.73
C LYS A 107 9.63 7.27 6.61
N PRO A 108 10.08 8.01 5.57
CA PRO A 108 10.89 7.42 4.51
C PRO A 108 12.12 6.66 5.03
N GLU A 109 12.80 7.20 6.04
CA GLU A 109 13.99 6.60 6.64
C GLU A 109 13.71 5.22 7.25
N ASP A 110 12.57 5.07 7.92
CA ASP A 110 12.15 3.81 8.55
C ASP A 110 11.87 2.75 7.47
N ILE A 111 11.27 3.15 6.34
CA ILE A 111 11.03 2.26 5.21
C ILE A 111 12.34 1.80 4.58
N PHE A 112 13.30 2.71 4.40
CA PHE A 112 14.62 2.36 3.86
C PHE A 112 15.40 1.44 4.77
N GLN A 113 15.37 1.67 6.09
CA GLN A 113 16.01 0.78 7.07
C GLN A 113 15.41 -0.63 7.07
N ARG A 114 14.10 -0.76 6.77
CA ARG A 114 13.44 -2.06 6.61
C ARG A 114 13.71 -2.74 5.25
N GLY A 115 14.47 -2.10 4.36
CA GLY A 115 14.86 -2.63 3.05
C GLY A 115 13.97 -2.18 1.88
N GLY A 116 13.16 -1.13 2.07
CA GLY A 116 12.26 -0.61 1.04
C GLY A 116 10.83 -1.12 1.15
N ALA A 117 9.93 -0.50 0.38
CA ALA A 117 8.50 -0.82 0.42
C ALA A 117 8.23 -2.27 -0.04
N GLU A 118 8.97 -2.75 -1.04
CA GLU A 118 8.85 -4.10 -1.59
C GLU A 118 9.11 -5.17 -0.52
N LYS A 119 10.18 -5.00 0.27
CA LYS A 119 10.53 -5.93 1.34
C LYS A 119 9.51 -5.91 2.47
N ILE A 120 8.88 -4.77 2.74
CA ILE A 120 7.79 -4.67 3.71
C ILE A 120 6.58 -5.47 3.20
N ILE A 121 6.16 -5.27 1.96
CA ILE A 121 5.03 -6.00 1.35
C ILE A 121 5.23 -7.53 1.40
N ILE A 122 6.44 -8.01 1.07
CA ILE A 122 6.79 -9.44 1.13
C ILE A 122 6.61 -9.99 2.55
N ARG A 123 7.20 -9.31 3.55
CA ARG A 123 7.19 -9.71 4.97
C ARG A 123 5.82 -9.65 5.63
N GLU A 124 5.00 -8.68 5.26
CA GLU A 124 3.64 -8.52 5.80
C GLU A 124 2.65 -9.57 5.26
N ASN A 125 3.12 -10.46 4.39
CA ASN A 125 2.35 -11.52 3.75
C ASN A 125 1.08 -11.02 3.04
N THR A 126 1.19 -9.90 2.34
CA THR A 126 0.05 -9.30 1.63
C THR A 126 -0.47 -10.22 0.53
N GLN A 127 -1.78 -10.14 0.28
CA GLN A 127 -2.48 -11.03 -0.65
C GLN A 127 -2.87 -10.33 -1.96
N GLY A 128 -3.36 -9.09 -1.88
CA GLY A 128 -3.78 -8.32 -3.04
C GLY A 128 -3.14 -6.95 -3.16
N LEU A 129 -1.95 -6.76 -2.61
CA LEU A 129 -1.20 -5.51 -2.67
C LEU A 129 0.21 -5.75 -3.20
N LEU A 130 0.54 -5.05 -4.29
CA LEU A 130 1.84 -5.01 -4.94
C LEU A 130 2.35 -3.57 -5.03
N VAL A 131 3.66 -3.37 -5.06
CA VAL A 131 4.28 -2.06 -5.29
C VAL A 131 5.42 -2.17 -6.29
N ASN A 132 5.65 -1.11 -7.07
CA ASN A 132 6.69 -1.05 -8.10
C ASN A 132 6.62 -2.25 -9.06
N ASP A 133 7.75 -2.90 -9.31
CA ASP A 133 7.89 -4.02 -10.23
C ASP A 133 7.64 -5.38 -9.53
N LEU A 134 7.06 -5.39 -8.32
CA LEU A 134 6.72 -6.65 -7.65
C LEU A 134 5.64 -7.42 -8.44
N THR A 135 5.98 -8.66 -8.76
CA THR A 135 5.04 -9.68 -9.23
C THR A 135 4.78 -10.70 -8.12
N PHE A 136 3.69 -11.45 -8.22
CA PHE A 136 3.41 -12.55 -7.27
C PHE A 136 4.50 -13.62 -7.28
N GLU A 137 5.10 -13.90 -8.44
CA GLU A 137 6.23 -14.83 -8.57
C GLU A 137 7.44 -14.37 -7.76
N ILE A 138 7.79 -13.08 -7.85
CA ILE A 138 8.88 -12.50 -7.04
C ILE A 138 8.55 -12.62 -5.56
N ILE A 139 7.31 -12.27 -5.17
CA ILE A 139 6.89 -12.34 -3.77
C ILE A 139 7.02 -13.76 -3.21
N GLU A 140 6.51 -14.76 -3.91
CA GLU A 140 6.57 -16.15 -3.44
C GLU A 140 8.02 -16.66 -3.37
N SER A 141 8.85 -16.35 -4.37
CA SER A 141 10.26 -16.73 -4.36
C SER A 141 11.04 -16.11 -3.19
N GLU A 142 10.74 -14.86 -2.82
CA GLU A 142 11.39 -14.18 -1.71
C GLU A 142 10.89 -14.70 -0.36
N ARG A 143 9.61 -15.04 -0.23
CA ARG A 143 9.05 -15.69 0.97
C ARG A 143 9.64 -17.08 1.19
N GLU A 144 9.86 -17.85 0.12
CA GLU A 144 10.53 -19.15 0.20
C GLU A 144 11.97 -19.01 0.71
N LYS A 145 12.78 -18.10 0.13
CA LYS A 145 14.14 -17.82 0.60
C LYS A 145 14.19 -17.35 2.05
N GLU A 146 13.23 -16.52 2.49
CA GLU A 146 13.16 -16.11 3.90
C GLU A 146 12.85 -17.32 4.80
N ARG A 147 11.92 -18.21 4.41
CA ARG A 147 11.60 -19.43 5.16
C ARG A 147 12.81 -20.36 5.31
N GLU A 148 13.56 -20.60 4.23
CA GLU A 148 14.78 -21.42 4.24
C GLU A 148 15.87 -20.83 5.17
N ARG A 149 16.05 -19.51 5.15
CA ARG A 149 17.02 -18.83 6.01
C ARG A 149 16.72 -18.99 7.50
N TYR A 150 15.44 -19.01 7.89
CA TYR A 150 15.05 -19.23 9.29
C TYR A 150 15.25 -20.70 9.70
N SER A 151 14.96 -21.67 8.83
CA SER A 151 15.18 -23.09 9.15
C SER A 151 16.66 -23.44 9.33
N ASP A 152 17.54 -22.80 8.54
CA ASP A 152 18.99 -23.00 8.65
C ASP A 152 19.57 -22.38 9.93
N ALA A 153 19.04 -21.24 10.36
CA ALA A 153 19.49 -20.56 11.59
C ALA A 153 19.11 -21.34 12.85
N GLU A 154 17.89 -21.89 12.93
CA GLU A 154 17.45 -22.72 14.07
C GLU A 154 18.20 -24.06 14.15
N SER A 155 18.69 -24.58 13.02
CA SER A 155 19.46 -25.83 12.96
C SER A 155 20.93 -25.70 13.41
N GLN A 156 21.45 -24.47 13.51
CA GLN A 156 22.84 -24.20 13.93
C GLN A 156 22.98 -23.85 15.42
N GLU A 157 21.88 -23.64 16.13
CA GLU A 157 21.85 -23.34 17.57
C GLU A 157 21.49 -24.55 18.45
N GLY A 158 21.30 -25.73 17.84
CA GLY A 158 20.93 -27.00 18.50
C GLY A 158 22.07 -27.98 18.73
#